data_AF-E5BH32-F1
#
_entry.id   AF-E5BH32-F1
#
_cell.length_a   1.000
_cell.length_b   1.000
_cell.length_c   1.000
_cell.angle_alpha   90.00
_cell.angle_beta   90.00
_cell.angle_gamma   90.00
#
_symmetry.space_group_name_H-M   'P 1'
#
loop_
_entity.id
_entity.type
_entity.pdbx_description
1 polymer ?
#
loop_
_entity_poly.entity_id
_entity_poly.type
_entity_poly.pdbx_seq_one_letter_code
_entity_poly.pdbx_strand_id
1 'polypeptide(L)'
;MELLERSCYLVIKEACVGSIQEAILAEKNGANRIELCDNLIEGGTTPSYGCMKVALKSLNIPIFPMIRPRGGNFCYTKEEIETMKEDILMAKKLGIPGVVFGALTSNGELDIPNLQYLMEAAKPMQTTFHKAIDEMNFPLKAIPQLIGLGFDRILTSGKKEKALEGVELLNEMIEVANEKIIIVA
;
A
#
# COMPACT_ATOMS: atom_id res chain seq x y z
N MET A 1 -19.15 35.29 4.45
CA MET A 1 -19.28 34.54 5.72
C MET A 1 -19.74 33.15 5.35
N GLU A 2 -18.81 32.33 4.89
CA GLU A 2 -18.96 30.90 4.64
C GLU A 2 -17.54 30.36 4.60
N LEU A 3 -16.93 30.31 5.79
CA LEU A 3 -15.77 29.46 6.02
C LEU A 3 -16.33 28.05 5.94
N LEU A 4 -16.25 27.47 4.74
CA LEU A 4 -16.45 26.05 4.49
C LEU A 4 -15.81 25.29 5.64
N GLU A 5 -16.66 24.58 6.39
CA GLU A 5 -16.24 23.55 7.33
C GLU A 5 -15.46 22.51 6.52
N ARG A 6 -14.15 22.76 6.37
CA ARG A 6 -13.22 21.71 5.99
C ARG A 6 -13.33 20.70 7.11
N SER A 7 -14.02 19.59 6.85
CA SER A 7 -13.85 18.37 7.61
C SER A 7 -12.35 18.24 7.86
N CYS A 8 -11.93 18.41 9.11
CA CYS A 8 -10.55 18.20 9.51
C CYS A 8 -10.31 16.70 9.39
N TYR A 9 -10.07 16.20 8.17
CA TYR A 9 -9.52 14.87 8.00
C TYR A 9 -8.22 14.86 8.80
N LEU A 10 -8.15 13.94 9.75
CA LEU A 10 -6.91 13.67 10.45
C LEU A 10 -5.93 13.15 9.40
N VAL A 11 -5.04 14.01 8.92
CA VAL A 11 -4.04 13.63 7.92
C VAL A 11 -3.08 12.64 8.55
N ILE A 12 -3.16 11.38 8.12
CA ILE A 12 -2.21 10.34 8.52
C ILE A 12 -0.95 10.49 7.66
N LYS A 13 0.19 10.75 8.30
CA LYS A 13 1.49 10.75 7.63
C LYS A 13 2.06 9.33 7.64
N GLU A 14 2.15 8.73 6.46
CA GLU A 14 2.85 7.47 6.26
C GLU A 14 4.26 7.73 5.73
N ALA A 15 5.26 7.04 6.28
CA ALA A 15 6.63 7.09 5.79
C ALA A 15 7.02 5.72 5.19
N CYS A 16 7.42 5.71 3.92
CA CYS A 16 8.05 4.55 3.28
C CYS A 16 9.53 4.53 3.64
N VAL A 17 10.00 3.44 4.23
CA VAL A 17 11.37 3.31 4.76
C VAL A 17 11.98 1.95 4.43
N GLY A 18 13.29 1.90 4.24
CA GLY A 18 14.05 0.71 3.86
C GLY A 18 14.81 0.09 5.03
N SER A 19 14.78 0.71 6.21
CA SER A 19 15.49 0.21 7.39
C SER A 19 14.79 0.55 8.70
N ILE A 20 15.11 -0.22 9.75
CA ILE A 20 14.60 0.03 11.10
C ILE A 20 15.06 1.40 11.63
N GLN A 21 16.29 1.82 11.31
CA GLN A 21 16.80 3.12 11.74
C GLN A 21 16.00 4.27 11.13
N GLU A 22 15.69 4.18 9.84
CA GLU A 22 14.83 5.15 9.15
C GLU A 22 13.41 5.13 9.74
N ALA A 23 12.86 3.95 10.02
CA ALA A 23 11.54 3.84 10.65
C ALA A 23 11.48 4.55 12.02
N ILE A 24 12.50 4.35 12.87
CA ILE A 24 12.61 5.01 14.17
C ILE A 24 12.75 6.53 14.00
N LEU A 25 13.52 6.97 13.00
CA LEU A 25 13.68 8.39 12.71
C LEU A 25 12.37 9.01 12.19
N ALA A 26 11.64 8.30 11.33
CA ALA A 26 10.34 8.73 10.84
C ALA A 26 9.31 8.87 11.97
N GLU A 27 9.24 7.91 12.89
CA GLU A 27 8.40 8.00 14.08
C GLU A 27 8.76 9.23 14.93
N LYS A 28 10.04 9.44 15.22
CA LYS A 28 10.52 10.61 15.97
C LYS A 28 10.18 11.94 15.30
N ASN A 29 10.08 11.95 13.97
CA ASN A 29 9.70 13.12 13.18
C ASN A 29 8.18 13.24 12.95
N GLY A 30 7.37 12.43 13.63
CA GLY A 30 5.93 12.55 13.64
C GLY A 30 5.21 11.79 12.53
N ALA A 31 5.81 10.75 11.96
CA ALA A 31 5.08 9.77 11.16
C ALA A 31 4.00 9.10 12.03
N ASN A 32 2.83 8.85 11.45
CA ASN A 32 1.72 8.16 12.11
C ASN A 32 1.70 6.66 11.78
N ARG A 33 2.36 6.26 10.69
CA ARG A 33 2.45 4.89 10.19
C ARG A 33 3.72 4.71 9.37
N ILE A 34 4.26 3.50 9.35
CA ILE A 34 5.40 3.14 8.52
C ILE A 34 4.97 2.14 7.45
N GLU A 35 5.25 2.44 6.19
CA GLU A 35 5.33 1.42 5.14
C GLU A 35 6.75 0.84 5.17
N LEU A 36 6.87 -0.42 5.60
CA LEU A 36 8.17 -1.06 5.78
C LEU A 36 8.54 -1.85 4.52
N CYS A 37 9.62 -1.45 3.86
CA CYS A 37 10.09 -2.03 2.63
C CYS A 37 11.52 -2.56 2.79
N ASP A 38 11.92 -3.41 1.85
CA ASP A 38 13.32 -3.66 1.50
C ASP A 38 13.56 -3.21 0.04
N ASN A 39 14.80 -3.17 -0.43
CA ASN A 39 15.15 -2.87 -1.83
C ASN A 39 14.41 -1.66 -2.42
N LEU A 40 14.41 -0.52 -1.72
CA LEU A 40 13.73 0.71 -2.18
C LEU A 40 14.18 1.19 -3.56
N ILE A 41 15.41 0.88 -3.97
CA ILE A 41 15.94 1.16 -5.32
C ILE A 41 15.07 0.51 -6.41
N GLU A 42 14.48 -0.65 -6.12
CA GLU A 42 13.58 -1.39 -7.00
C GLU A 42 12.10 -0.99 -6.82
N GLY A 43 11.83 0.08 -6.06
CA GLY A 43 10.48 0.52 -5.69
C GLY A 43 9.88 -0.20 -4.49
N GLY A 44 10.69 -0.92 -3.71
CA GLY A 44 10.26 -1.61 -2.50
C GLY A 44 9.87 -3.08 -2.73
N THR A 45 10.41 -3.99 -1.92
CA THR A 45 10.07 -5.42 -1.89
C THR A 45 9.74 -5.86 -0.46
N THR A 46 9.26 -7.10 -0.30
CA THR A 46 8.96 -7.66 1.03
C THR A 46 10.18 -7.59 1.96
N PRO A 47 10.08 -6.97 3.15
CA PRO A 47 11.15 -7.01 4.13
C PRO A 47 11.27 -8.39 4.78
N SER A 48 12.47 -8.76 5.24
CA SER A 48 12.66 -10.05 5.91
C SER A 48 11.81 -10.18 7.19
N TYR A 49 11.48 -11.41 7.57
CA TYR A 49 10.83 -11.73 8.86
C TYR A 49 11.52 -11.06 10.05
N GLY A 50 12.86 -11.11 10.07
CA GLY A 50 13.67 -10.51 11.13
C GLY A 50 13.49 -9.00 11.19
N CYS A 51 13.46 -8.34 10.03
CA CYS A 51 13.20 -6.90 9.94
C CYS A 51 11.83 -6.54 10.51
N MET A 52 10.76 -7.22 10.05
CA MET A 52 9.40 -7.00 10.55
C MET A 52 9.31 -7.19 12.07
N LYS A 53 9.88 -8.27 12.59
CA LYS A 53 9.85 -8.62 14.02
C LYS A 53 10.60 -7.62 14.88
N VAL A 54 11.72 -7.09 14.41
CA VAL A 54 12.48 -6.07 15.14
C VAL A 54 11.78 -4.72 15.05
N ALA A 55 11.22 -4.35 13.89
CA ALA A 55 10.45 -3.11 13.74
C ALA A 55 9.28 -3.04 14.74
N LEU A 56 8.52 -4.12 14.91
CA LEU A 56 7.44 -4.20 15.90
C LEU A 56 7.89 -3.99 17.36
N LYS A 57 9.14 -4.30 17.69
CA LYS A 57 9.69 -4.06 19.04
C LYS A 57 10.24 -2.64 19.20
N SER A 58 10.60 -2.00 18.11
CA SER A 58 11.33 -0.73 18.08
C SER A 58 10.41 0.48 17.90
N LEU A 59 9.19 0.28 17.42
CA LEU A 59 8.24 1.33 17.06
C LEU A 59 6.97 1.22 17.91
N ASN A 60 6.36 2.37 18.18
CA ASN A 60 5.07 2.51 18.87
C ASN A 60 3.92 2.83 17.90
N ILE A 61 4.24 3.21 16.66
CA ILE A 61 3.27 3.40 15.57
C ILE A 61 3.10 2.13 14.71
N PRO A 62 1.95 1.96 14.03
CA PRO A 62 1.71 0.81 13.16
C PRO A 62 2.73 0.71 12.02
N ILE A 63 3.10 -0.53 11.68
CA ILE A 63 3.88 -0.85 10.48
C ILE A 63 3.02 -1.63 9.48
N PHE A 64 3.24 -1.36 8.20
CA PHE A 64 2.58 -1.97 7.06
C PHE A 64 3.67 -2.47 6.12
N PRO A 65 4.11 -3.74 6.20
CA PRO A 65 5.13 -4.24 5.32
C PRO A 65 4.61 -4.33 3.89
N MET A 66 5.48 -3.99 2.95
CA MET A 66 5.32 -4.34 1.54
C MET A 66 5.26 -5.87 1.42
N ILE A 67 4.38 -6.37 0.56
CA ILE A 67 4.32 -7.76 0.13
C ILE A 67 4.49 -7.74 -1.38
N ARG A 68 5.74 -7.86 -1.82
CA ARG A 68 6.15 -7.82 -3.22
C ARG A 68 7.43 -8.63 -3.37
N PRO A 69 7.39 -9.78 -4.05
CA PRO A 69 8.47 -10.77 -3.99
C PRO A 69 9.71 -10.35 -4.79
N ARG A 70 9.57 -9.39 -5.71
CA ARG A 70 10.66 -8.86 -6.55
C ARG A 70 10.35 -7.46 -7.09
N GLY A 71 11.38 -6.81 -7.62
CA GLY A 71 11.25 -5.60 -8.44
C GLY A 71 10.62 -5.85 -9.82
N GLY A 72 10.65 -4.81 -10.65
CA GLY A 72 10.08 -4.82 -12.00
C GLY A 72 8.54 -4.77 -12.03
N ASN A 73 7.93 -5.53 -12.93
CA ASN A 73 6.49 -5.51 -13.16
C ASN A 73 5.67 -6.13 -12.01
N PHE A 74 4.34 -5.97 -12.08
CA PHE A 74 3.36 -6.49 -11.12
C PHE A 74 2.59 -7.71 -11.66
N CYS A 75 3.11 -8.37 -12.71
CA CYS A 75 2.55 -9.58 -13.28
C CYS A 75 3.30 -10.78 -12.69
N TYR A 76 2.64 -11.50 -11.80
CA TYR A 76 3.29 -12.54 -11.00
C TYR A 76 3.00 -13.94 -11.53
N THR A 77 3.98 -14.83 -11.41
CA THR A 77 3.74 -16.26 -11.59
C THR A 77 2.94 -16.83 -10.42
N LYS A 78 2.46 -18.07 -10.56
CA LYS A 78 1.76 -18.76 -9.49
C LYS A 78 2.63 -18.90 -8.23
N GLU A 79 3.91 -19.24 -8.40
CA GLU A 79 4.86 -19.42 -7.30
C GLU A 79 5.14 -18.09 -6.58
N GLU A 80 5.16 -16.98 -7.33
CA GLU A 80 5.32 -15.63 -6.77
C GLU A 80 4.08 -15.22 -5.95
N ILE A 81 2.87 -15.53 -6.44
CA ILE A 81 1.63 -15.31 -5.69
C ILE A 81 1.58 -16.17 -4.41
N GLU A 82 1.98 -17.44 -4.47
CA GLU A 82 2.09 -18.27 -3.26
C GLU A 82 3.12 -17.72 -2.27
N THR A 83 4.25 -17.21 -2.76
CA THR A 83 5.26 -16.55 -1.91
C THR A 83 4.65 -15.34 -1.19
N MET A 84 3.93 -14.48 -1.93
CA MET A 84 3.24 -13.32 -1.36
C MET A 84 2.23 -13.72 -0.28
N LYS A 85 1.47 -14.80 -0.51
CA LYS A 85 0.52 -15.33 0.47
C LYS A 85 1.22 -15.78 1.76
N GLU A 86 2.31 -16.52 1.66
CA GLU A 86 3.08 -16.95 2.84
C GLU A 86 3.64 -15.76 3.62
N ASP A 87 4.11 -14.71 2.92
CA ASP A 87 4.56 -13.47 3.54
C ASP A 87 3.42 -12.73 4.27
N ILE A 88 2.21 -12.70 3.69
CA ILE A 88 1.00 -12.15 4.35
C ILE A 88 0.66 -12.93 5.62
N LEU A 89 0.68 -14.28 5.56
CA LEU A 89 0.39 -15.12 6.72
C LEU A 89 1.45 -14.95 7.82
N MET A 90 2.71 -14.74 7.44
CA MET A 90 3.80 -14.43 8.35
C MET A 90 3.60 -13.07 9.04
N ALA A 91 3.26 -12.02 8.29
CA ALA A 91 2.92 -10.71 8.84
C ALA A 91 1.75 -10.81 9.82
N LYS A 92 0.69 -11.55 9.46
CA LYS A 92 -0.46 -11.81 10.35
C LYS A 92 -0.05 -12.53 11.63
N LYS A 93 0.82 -13.55 11.55
CA LYS A 93 1.32 -14.28 12.72
C LYS A 93 2.13 -13.39 13.68
N LEU A 94 2.78 -12.35 13.16
CA LEU A 94 3.47 -11.35 13.96
C LEU A 94 2.51 -10.33 14.63
N GLY A 95 1.22 -10.36 14.30
CA GLY A 95 0.24 -9.40 14.79
C GLY A 95 0.32 -8.04 14.08
N ILE A 96 0.90 -8.00 12.88
CA ILE A 96 0.95 -6.79 12.06
C ILE A 96 -0.48 -6.41 11.65
N PRO A 97 -0.91 -5.15 11.80
CA PRO A 97 -2.30 -4.75 11.57
C PRO A 97 -2.67 -4.57 10.10
N GLY A 98 -1.70 -4.51 9.19
CA GLY A 98 -1.97 -4.34 7.76
C GLY A 98 -0.78 -4.58 6.85
N VAL A 99 -1.05 -4.73 5.57
CA VAL A 99 -0.07 -5.10 4.53
C VAL A 99 -0.30 -4.30 3.25
N VAL A 100 0.74 -4.15 2.42
CA VAL A 100 0.71 -3.39 1.17
C VAL A 100 1.03 -4.31 0.00
N PHE A 101 0.15 -4.43 -1.00
CA PHE A 101 0.38 -5.27 -2.18
C PHE A 101 -0.48 -4.86 -3.37
N GLY A 102 -0.21 -5.43 -4.53
CA GLY A 102 -1.07 -5.33 -5.70
C GLY A 102 -0.58 -6.26 -6.81
N ALA A 103 -1.45 -6.61 -7.74
CA ALA A 103 -1.14 -7.52 -8.83
C ALA A 103 -1.91 -7.07 -10.08
N LEU A 104 -1.22 -7.12 -11.22
CA LEU A 104 -1.75 -6.73 -12.51
C LEU A 104 -1.62 -7.88 -13.51
N THR A 105 -2.55 -7.93 -14.45
CA THR A 105 -2.42 -8.76 -15.65
C THR A 105 -1.44 -8.12 -16.64
N SER A 106 -0.96 -8.90 -17.62
CA SER A 106 -0.07 -8.40 -18.68
C SER A 106 -0.71 -7.31 -19.55
N ASN A 107 -2.03 -7.10 -19.45
CA ASN A 107 -2.76 -6.04 -20.14
C ASN A 107 -2.84 -4.72 -19.34
N GLY A 108 -2.24 -4.66 -18.15
CA GLY A 108 -2.28 -3.48 -17.28
C GLY A 108 -3.63 -3.29 -16.58
N GLU A 109 -4.35 -4.39 -16.35
CA GLU A 109 -5.61 -4.45 -15.59
C GLU A 109 -5.38 -5.15 -14.25
N LEU A 110 -6.31 -5.01 -13.30
CA LEU A 110 -6.23 -5.73 -12.02
C LEU A 110 -6.28 -7.24 -12.25
N ASP A 111 -5.37 -7.97 -11.60
CA ASP A 111 -5.45 -9.43 -11.53
C ASP A 111 -6.44 -9.85 -10.42
N ILE A 112 -7.73 -9.77 -10.74
CA ILE A 112 -8.82 -9.97 -9.78
C ILE A 112 -8.72 -11.33 -9.04
N PRO A 113 -8.51 -12.49 -9.73
CA PRO A 113 -8.42 -13.77 -9.03
C PRO A 113 -7.28 -13.83 -8.00
N ASN A 114 -6.09 -13.35 -8.36
CA ASN A 114 -4.94 -13.36 -7.46
C ASN A 114 -5.10 -12.34 -6.33
N LEU A 115 -5.68 -11.18 -6.60
CA LEU A 115 -6.00 -10.20 -5.56
C LEU A 115 -7.01 -10.76 -4.55
N GLN A 116 -8.07 -11.45 -5.00
CA GLN A 116 -9.02 -12.10 -4.09
C GLN A 116 -8.35 -13.14 -3.20
N TYR A 117 -7.46 -13.94 -3.77
CA TYR A 117 -6.70 -14.96 -3.05
C TYR A 117 -5.82 -14.36 -1.94
N LEU A 118 -5.08 -13.29 -2.26
CA LEU A 118 -4.23 -12.58 -1.29
C LEU A 118 -5.06 -11.82 -0.25
N MET A 119 -6.18 -11.21 -0.64
CA MET A 119 -7.10 -10.53 0.28
C MET A 119 -7.68 -11.49 1.33
N GLU A 120 -8.03 -12.72 0.95
CA GLU A 120 -8.50 -13.72 1.91
C GLU A 120 -7.39 -14.09 2.92
N ALA A 121 -6.15 -14.23 2.45
CA ALA A 121 -5.00 -14.43 3.32
C ALA A 121 -4.73 -13.22 4.23
N ALA A 122 -5.10 -12.00 3.83
CA ALA A 122 -4.87 -10.78 4.61
C ALA A 122 -5.88 -10.60 5.76
N LYS A 123 -7.16 -10.98 5.59
CA LYS A 123 -8.22 -10.75 6.61
C LYS A 123 -7.85 -11.28 8.01
N PRO A 124 -8.01 -10.49 9.09
CA PRO A 124 -8.72 -9.21 9.18
C PRO A 124 -7.79 -7.99 9.10
N MET A 125 -6.56 -8.14 8.59
CA MET A 125 -5.62 -7.04 8.46
C MET A 125 -6.13 -6.00 7.47
N GLN A 126 -5.74 -4.74 7.67
CA GLN A 126 -5.98 -3.69 6.67
C GLN A 126 -5.08 -3.89 5.43
N THR A 127 -5.55 -3.45 4.27
CA THR A 127 -4.80 -3.58 3.02
C THR A 127 -4.70 -2.27 2.25
N THR A 128 -3.52 -2.04 1.68
CA THR A 128 -3.24 -0.93 0.77
C THR A 128 -2.88 -1.49 -0.60
N PHE A 129 -3.58 -1.06 -1.65
CA PHE A 129 -3.18 -1.31 -3.03
C PHE A 129 -2.03 -0.37 -3.39
N HIS A 130 -0.86 -0.91 -3.68
CA HIS A 130 0.36 -0.10 -3.90
C HIS A 130 0.41 0.59 -5.27
N LYS A 131 1.56 1.18 -5.60
CA LYS A 131 1.81 1.98 -6.83
C LYS A 131 1.65 1.23 -8.17
N ALA A 132 1.30 -0.06 -8.18
CA ALA A 132 0.85 -0.71 -9.41
C ALA A 132 -0.30 0.03 -10.10
N ILE A 133 -1.14 0.76 -9.36
CA ILE A 133 -2.19 1.58 -9.99
C ILE A 133 -1.62 2.64 -10.93
N ASP A 134 -0.40 3.12 -10.65
CA ASP A 134 0.29 4.11 -11.48
C ASP A 134 0.79 3.54 -12.81
N GLU A 135 0.86 2.20 -12.96
CA GLU A 135 1.20 1.51 -14.21
C GLU A 135 -0.03 1.20 -15.07
N MET A 136 -1.25 1.33 -14.52
CA MET A 136 -2.48 0.98 -15.22
C MET A 136 -2.84 2.00 -16.30
N ASN A 137 -3.44 1.53 -17.40
CA ASN A 137 -3.95 2.41 -18.46
C ASN A 137 -5.12 3.28 -17.99
N PHE A 138 -6.01 2.72 -17.16
CA PHE A 138 -7.24 3.37 -16.72
C PHE A 138 -7.42 3.27 -15.19
N PRO A 139 -6.61 3.97 -14.37
CA PRO A 139 -6.61 3.83 -12.91
C PRO A 139 -7.97 4.17 -12.27
N LEU A 140 -8.70 5.17 -12.78
CA LEU A 140 -10.02 5.55 -12.25
C LEU A 140 -11.05 4.40 -12.34
N LYS A 141 -10.95 3.55 -13.37
CA LYS A 141 -11.84 2.39 -13.52
C LYS A 141 -11.54 1.28 -12.51
N ALA A 142 -10.32 1.25 -11.96
CA ALA A 142 -9.89 0.27 -10.98
C ALA A 142 -10.44 0.54 -9.58
N ILE A 143 -10.72 1.81 -9.23
CA ILE A 143 -11.14 2.21 -7.89
C ILE A 143 -12.41 1.47 -7.42
N PRO A 144 -13.52 1.42 -8.19
CA PRO A 144 -14.69 0.65 -7.79
C PRO A 144 -14.43 -0.85 -7.62
N GLN A 145 -13.50 -1.41 -8.41
CA GLN A 145 -13.12 -2.82 -8.30
C GLN A 145 -12.31 -3.07 -7.01
N LEU A 146 -11.37 -2.18 -6.68
CA LEU A 146 -10.59 -2.24 -5.43
C LEU A 146 -11.47 -2.09 -4.19
N ILE A 147 -12.48 -1.20 -4.24
CA ILE A 147 -13.53 -1.11 -3.22
C ILE A 147 -14.28 -2.44 -3.09
N GLY A 148 -14.71 -3.03 -4.22
CA GLY A 148 -15.43 -4.31 -4.24
C GLY A 148 -14.60 -5.50 -3.73
N LEU A 149 -13.26 -5.44 -3.87
CA LEU A 149 -12.33 -6.41 -3.30
C LEU A 149 -12.10 -6.21 -1.79
N GLY A 150 -12.43 -5.03 -1.26
CA GLY A 150 -12.30 -4.69 0.15
C GLY A 150 -10.94 -4.08 0.53
N PHE A 151 -10.24 -3.43 -0.41
CA PHE A 151 -9.05 -2.65 -0.05
C PHE A 151 -9.43 -1.41 0.77
N ASP A 152 -8.63 -1.10 1.80
CA ASP A 152 -8.84 0.10 2.62
C ASP A 152 -8.23 1.35 1.99
N ARG A 153 -7.14 1.17 1.23
CA ARG A 153 -6.29 2.25 0.72
C ARG A 153 -5.77 1.99 -0.68
N ILE A 154 -5.43 3.08 -1.37
CA ILE A 154 -4.67 3.10 -2.62
C ILE A 154 -3.50 4.06 -2.43
N LEU A 155 -2.27 3.57 -2.63
CA LEU A 155 -1.06 4.39 -2.71
C LEU A 155 -0.77 4.73 -4.18
N THR A 156 -0.68 6.02 -4.48
CA THR A 156 -0.50 6.51 -5.85
C THR A 156 0.19 7.87 -5.86
N SER A 157 1.03 8.14 -6.87
CA SER A 157 1.53 9.49 -7.15
C SER A 157 0.81 10.16 -8.33
N GLY A 158 -0.40 9.69 -8.67
CA GLY A 158 -1.17 10.19 -9.81
C GLY A 158 -0.46 9.94 -11.15
N LYS A 159 0.19 8.77 -11.31
CA LYS A 159 1.00 8.41 -12.49
C LYS A 159 2.16 9.36 -12.81
N LYS A 160 2.70 10.05 -11.79
CA LYS A 160 3.88 10.94 -11.92
C LYS A 160 5.00 10.49 -11.00
N GLU A 161 6.20 11.04 -11.20
CA GLU A 161 7.34 10.79 -10.31
C GLU A 161 7.04 11.28 -8.90
N LYS A 162 6.42 12.46 -8.78
CA LYS A 162 6.03 13.09 -7.51
C LYS A 162 4.53 13.32 -7.47
N ALA A 163 3.92 13.07 -6.32
CA ALA A 163 2.48 13.28 -6.11
C ALA A 163 2.02 14.72 -6.41
N LEU A 164 2.86 15.72 -6.12
CA LEU A 164 2.59 17.12 -6.45
C LEU A 164 2.42 17.39 -7.95
N GLU A 165 2.99 16.56 -8.82
CA GLU A 165 2.84 16.66 -10.27
C GLU A 165 1.58 15.93 -10.75
N GLY A 166 1.07 14.98 -9.96
CA GLY A 166 -0.10 14.15 -10.24
C GLY A 166 -1.41 14.67 -9.64
N VAL A 167 -1.42 15.90 -9.13
CA VAL A 167 -2.53 16.47 -8.35
C VAL A 167 -3.88 16.42 -9.08
N GLU A 168 -3.90 16.65 -10.40
CA GLU A 168 -5.13 16.58 -11.19
C GLU A 168 -5.77 15.19 -11.11
N LEU A 169 -5.00 14.13 -11.43
CA LEU A 169 -5.49 12.76 -11.34
C LEU A 169 -5.78 12.35 -9.89
N LEU A 170 -4.98 12.79 -8.92
CA LEU A 170 -5.23 12.51 -7.51
C LEU A 170 -6.57 13.06 -7.05
N ASN A 171 -6.94 14.27 -7.47
CA ASN A 171 -8.25 14.85 -7.17
C ASN A 171 -9.38 14.03 -7.81
N GLU A 172 -9.24 13.63 -9.07
CA GLU A 172 -10.21 12.74 -9.73
C GLU A 172 -10.34 11.39 -9.00
N MET A 173 -9.22 10.82 -8.54
CA MET A 173 -9.22 9.58 -7.77
C MET A 173 -9.93 9.73 -6.42
N ILE A 174 -9.73 10.86 -5.72
CA ILE A 174 -10.43 11.17 -4.46
C ILE A 174 -11.95 11.29 -4.69
N GLU A 175 -12.36 11.96 -5.76
CA GLU A 175 -13.78 12.09 -6.14
C GLU A 175 -14.41 10.72 -6.43
N VAL A 176 -13.74 9.87 -7.23
CA VAL A 176 -14.25 8.52 -7.56
C VAL A 176 -14.25 7.60 -6.34
N ALA A 177 -13.25 7.73 -5.46
CA ALA A 177 -13.18 6.95 -4.22
C ALA A 177 -14.35 7.27 -3.29
N ASN A 178 -14.84 8.52 -3.27
CA ASN A 178 -16.03 8.97 -2.57
C ASN A 178 -16.10 8.43 -1.12
N GLU A 179 -15.00 8.58 -0.39
CA GLU A 179 -14.80 8.14 1.00
C GLU A 179 -14.91 6.62 1.27
N LYS A 180 -15.12 5.80 0.23
CA LYS A 180 -15.22 4.33 0.36
C LYS A 180 -13.86 3.64 0.42
N ILE A 181 -12.82 4.31 -0.08
CA ILE A 181 -11.43 3.88 -0.03
C ILE A 181 -10.54 5.12 0.14
N ILE A 182 -9.45 5.02 0.88
CA ILE A 182 -8.58 6.16 1.17
C ILE A 182 -7.51 6.27 0.07
N ILE A 183 -7.33 7.46 -0.51
CA ILE A 183 -6.20 7.76 -1.40
C ILE A 183 -5.02 8.27 -0.54
N VAL A 184 -3.88 7.59 -0.65
CA VAL A 184 -2.60 7.96 -0.05
C VAL A 184 -1.69 8.48 -1.16
N ALA A 185 -1.26 9.74 -1.05
CA ALA A 185 -0.47 10.46 -2.04
C ALA A 185 0.89 10.89 -1.48
#